data_AF-A0A2V8U423-F1
#
_entry.id   AF-A0A2V8U423-F1
#
_cell.length_a   1.000
_cell.length_b   1.000
_cell.length_c   1.000
_cell.angle_alpha   90.00
_cell.angle_beta   90.00
_cell.angle_gamma   90.00
#
_symmetry.space_group_name_H-M   'P 1'
#
loop_
_entity.id
_entity.type
_entity.pdbx_description
1 polymer ?
#
loop_
_entity_poly.entity_id
_entity_poly.type
_entity_poly.pdbx_seq_one_letter_code
_entity_poly.pdbx_strand_id
1 'polypeptide(L)'
;MSGGTVKESNNANDTATLRFNGTGVSWISFKGTFGGIAQVLLDGTLVATVDTFATSDQPQAVVFTASGLAAGSHILTIKVTGTSSTGGGTFIVVDAFDVTS
;
A
#
# COMPACT_ATOMS: atom_id res chain seq x y z
N MET A 1 -15.17 10.34 15.10
CA MET A 1 -14.66 9.12 14.44
C MET A 1 -15.14 9.17 13.00
N SER A 2 -14.28 9.58 12.06
CA SER A 2 -14.67 9.78 10.65
C SER A 2 -14.22 8.58 9.81
N GLY A 3 -15.16 7.69 9.53
CA GLY A 3 -15.47 7.10 8.21
C GLY A 3 -14.39 6.63 7.22
N GLY A 4 -13.12 6.48 7.57
CA GLY A 4 -12.13 5.83 6.71
C GLY A 4 -12.46 4.34 6.58
N THR A 5 -12.87 3.89 5.40
CA THR A 5 -13.07 2.45 5.17
C THR A 5 -11.71 1.81 4.93
N VAL A 6 -11.11 1.26 5.98
CA VAL A 6 -9.93 0.40 5.86
C VAL A 6 -10.29 -0.81 5.01
N LYS A 7 -9.46 -1.13 4.01
CA LYS A 7 -9.56 -2.35 3.21
C LYS A 7 -8.35 -3.22 3.48
N GLU A 8 -8.59 -4.52 3.67
CA GLU A 8 -7.52 -5.48 3.90
C GLU A 8 -7.76 -6.77 3.10
N SER A 9 -6.66 -7.42 2.73
CA SER A 9 -6.69 -8.77 2.19
C SER A 9 -5.37 -9.47 2.48
N ASN A 10 -5.43 -10.79 2.62
CA ASN A 10 -4.29 -11.70 2.71
C ASN A 10 -4.28 -12.74 1.55
N ASN A 11 -5.21 -12.63 0.60
CA ASN A 11 -5.27 -13.52 -0.54
C ASN A 11 -4.25 -13.08 -1.60
N ALA A 12 -3.37 -13.99 -2.00
CA ALA A 12 -2.38 -13.71 -3.04
C ALA A 12 -3.06 -13.27 -4.35
N ASN A 13 -2.51 -12.24 -4.96
CA ASN A 13 -2.98 -11.58 -6.18
C ASN A 13 -4.21 -10.67 -6.05
N ASP A 14 -4.81 -10.53 -4.86
CA ASP A 14 -5.78 -9.45 -4.63
C ASP A 14 -5.11 -8.09 -4.84
N THR A 15 -5.86 -7.13 -5.36
CA THR A 15 -5.35 -5.79 -5.67
C THR A 15 -6.25 -4.68 -5.16
N ALA A 16 -5.64 -3.62 -4.65
CA ALA A 16 -6.25 -2.29 -4.52
C ALA A 16 -5.67 -1.37 -5.61
N THR A 17 -6.51 -0.63 -6.31
CA THR A 17 -6.08 0.28 -7.38
C THR A 17 -6.63 1.68 -7.16
N LEU A 18 -5.75 2.67 -7.25
CA LEU A 18 -6.08 4.09 -7.28
C LEU A 18 -5.70 4.68 -8.64
N ARG A 19 -6.66 5.35 -9.28
CA ARG A 19 -6.36 6.28 -10.39
C ARG A 19 -6.29 7.69 -9.80
N PHE A 20 -5.23 8.42 -10.08
CA PHE A 20 -5.05 9.78 -9.59
C PHE A 20 -4.51 10.71 -10.67
N ASN A 21 -4.68 12.01 -10.49
CA ASN A 21 -4.01 13.04 -11.27
C ASN A 21 -3.14 13.86 -10.34
N GLY A 22 -1.85 13.95 -10.61
CA GLY A 22 -0.92 14.66 -9.74
C GLY A 22 0.54 14.32 -10.04
N THR A 23 1.42 14.82 -9.18
CA THR A 23 2.88 14.70 -9.27
C THR A 23 3.46 13.76 -8.18
N GLY A 24 2.61 13.24 -7.30
CA GLY A 24 3.01 12.26 -6.29
C GLY A 24 1.84 11.55 -5.61
N VAL A 25 2.16 10.44 -4.95
CA VAL A 25 1.21 9.65 -4.16
C VAL A 25 1.90 8.96 -2.99
N SER A 26 1.24 8.90 -1.83
CA SER A 26 1.65 8.11 -0.67
C SER A 26 0.59 7.06 -0.32
N TRP A 27 1.02 5.86 0.04
CA TRP A 27 0.17 4.80 0.58
C TRP A 27 0.31 4.76 2.10
N ILE A 28 -0.82 4.94 2.79
CA ILE A 28 -0.96 4.89 4.24
C ILE A 28 -1.59 3.53 4.62
N SER A 29 -0.98 2.83 5.57
CA SER A 29 -1.31 1.45 5.96
C SER A 29 -1.32 1.29 7.48
N PHE A 30 -1.70 0.09 7.95
CA PHE A 30 -1.47 -0.36 9.31
C PHE A 30 -0.36 -1.42 9.26
N LYS A 31 0.75 -1.16 9.97
CA LYS A 31 1.78 -2.18 10.19
C LYS A 31 1.60 -2.89 11.54
N GLY A 32 1.84 -4.19 11.57
CA GLY A 32 1.72 -4.99 12.77
C GLY A 32 2.24 -6.41 12.55
N THR A 33 2.12 -7.27 13.56
CA THR A 33 2.62 -8.66 13.46
C THR A 33 1.81 -9.51 12.47
N PHE A 34 0.62 -9.04 12.10
CA PHE A 34 -0.22 -9.61 11.04
C PHE A 34 0.23 -9.25 9.62
N GLY A 35 1.11 -8.25 9.48
CA GLY A 35 1.48 -7.63 8.21
C GLY A 35 2.26 -8.56 7.30
N GLY A 36 1.89 -8.54 6.01
CA GLY A 36 2.54 -9.30 4.95
C GLY A 36 3.35 -8.44 3.98
N ILE A 37 3.70 -9.03 2.85
CA ILE A 37 4.42 -8.37 1.77
C ILE A 37 3.48 -8.00 0.62
N ALA A 38 3.54 -6.74 0.16
CA ALA A 38 2.83 -6.25 -1.02
C ALA A 38 3.80 -5.83 -2.13
N GLN A 39 3.37 -5.99 -3.37
CA GLN A 39 4.00 -5.35 -4.52
C GLN A 39 3.28 -4.04 -4.84
N VAL A 40 4.04 -2.98 -5.11
CA VAL A 40 3.52 -1.68 -5.51
C VAL A 40 3.88 -1.45 -6.97
N LEU A 41 2.87 -1.27 -7.80
CA LEU A 41 3.02 -0.95 -9.20
C LEU A 41 2.55 0.48 -9.45
N LEU A 42 3.33 1.24 -10.21
CA LEU A 42 2.96 2.56 -10.71
C LEU A 42 2.91 2.49 -12.24
N ASP A 43 1.77 2.84 -12.81
CA ASP A 43 1.49 2.77 -14.25
C ASP A 43 1.80 1.38 -14.85
N GLY A 44 1.51 0.33 -14.08
CA GLY A 44 1.73 -1.06 -14.46
C GLY A 44 3.17 -1.56 -14.27
N THR A 45 4.11 -0.70 -13.87
CA THR A 45 5.50 -1.07 -13.61
C THR A 45 5.71 -1.32 -12.11
N LEU A 46 6.33 -2.44 -11.75
CA LEU A 46 6.71 -2.70 -10.35
C LEU A 46 7.77 -1.68 -9.90
N VAL A 47 7.42 -0.88 -8.89
CA VAL A 47 8.31 0.17 -8.35
C VAL A 47 8.80 -0.13 -6.94
N ALA A 48 8.07 -0.95 -6.17
CA ALA A 48 8.50 -1.37 -4.84
C ALA A 48 7.90 -2.72 -4.41
N THR A 49 8.58 -3.36 -3.46
CA THR A 49 8.04 -4.45 -2.63
C THR A 49 8.08 -3.96 -1.18
N VAL A 50 6.93 -3.96 -0.50
CA VAL A 50 6.73 -3.34 0.81
C VAL A 50 6.36 -4.42 1.82
N ASP A 51 7.12 -4.49 2.91
CA ASP A 51 6.81 -5.32 4.07
C ASP A 51 6.07 -4.47 5.12
N THR A 52 4.83 -4.86 5.44
CA THR A 52 4.01 -4.20 6.46
C THR A 52 4.13 -4.86 7.83
N PHE A 53 5.05 -5.81 8.03
CA PHE A 53 5.35 -6.35 9.34
C PHE A 53 5.93 -5.27 10.28
N ALA A 54 5.50 -5.31 11.54
CA ALA A 54 6.12 -4.61 12.65
C ALA A 54 5.90 -5.40 13.96
N THR A 55 6.85 -5.32 14.90
CA THR A 55 6.74 -5.98 16.22
C THR A 55 5.74 -5.29 17.16
N SER A 56 5.29 -4.09 16.82
CA SER A 56 4.27 -3.31 17.51
C SER A 56 3.32 -2.70 16.50
N ASP A 57 2.07 -2.48 16.88
CA ASP A 57 1.07 -1.86 16.00
C ASP A 57 1.45 -0.42 15.65
N GLN A 58 1.41 -0.10 14.36
CA GLN A 58 1.66 1.21 13.79
C GLN A 58 0.51 1.55 12.83
N PRO A 59 -0.61 2.09 13.33
CA PRO A 59 -1.69 2.58 12.48
C PRO A 59 -1.25 3.84 11.72
N GLN A 60 -1.87 4.09 10.57
CA GLN A 60 -1.63 5.26 9.72
C GLN A 60 -0.16 5.46 9.30
N ALA A 61 0.59 4.37 9.14
CA ALA A 61 1.98 4.41 8.70
C ALA A 61 2.05 4.67 7.19
N VAL A 62 2.82 5.67 6.77
CA VAL A 62 3.19 5.84 5.36
C VAL A 62 4.21 4.75 5.00
N VAL A 63 3.81 3.81 4.16
CA VAL A 63 4.62 2.63 3.81
C VAL A 63 5.22 2.71 2.40
N PHE A 64 4.75 3.64 1.59
CA PHE A 64 5.28 3.92 0.26
C PHE A 64 4.99 5.37 -0.14
N THR A 65 5.92 6.00 -0.85
CA THR A 65 5.75 7.32 -1.48
C THR A 65 6.41 7.31 -2.85
N ALA A 66 5.69 7.83 -3.85
CA ALA A 66 6.23 8.23 -5.14
C ALA A 66 6.08 9.75 -5.29
N SER A 67 7.14 10.42 -5.74
CA SER A 67 7.16 11.87 -5.96
C SER A 67 7.91 12.21 -7.24
N GLY A 68 7.76 13.43 -7.74
CA GLY A 68 8.42 13.88 -8.97
C GLY A 68 7.86 13.22 -10.24
N LEU A 69 6.62 12.72 -10.17
CA LEU A 69 5.92 12.21 -11.34
C LEU A 69 5.58 13.36 -12.29
N ALA A 70 5.50 13.07 -13.58
CA ALA A 70 5.03 14.04 -14.55
C ALA A 70 3.59 14.45 -14.18
N ALA A 71 3.28 15.75 -14.21
CA ALA A 71 1.92 16.19 -13.93
C ALA A 71 0.94 15.54 -14.92
N GLY A 72 0.02 14.72 -14.42
CA GLY A 72 -0.84 13.93 -15.28
C GLY A 72 -1.58 12.82 -14.55
N SER A 73 -2.23 11.96 -15.34
CA SER A 73 -2.95 10.80 -14.81
C SER A 73 -1.99 9.64 -14.58
N HIS A 74 -2.12 9.01 -13.42
CA HIS A 74 -1.36 7.84 -13.01
C HIS A 74 -2.26 6.77 -12.38
N ILE A 75 -1.75 5.55 -12.33
CA ILE A 75 -2.40 4.41 -11.67
C ILE A 75 -1.44 3.79 -10.66
N LEU A 76 -1.80 3.82 -9.38
CA LEU A 76 -1.13 3.08 -8.33
C LEU A 76 -1.89 1.78 -8.07
N THR A 77 -1.20 0.65 -8.09
CA THR A 77 -1.74 -0.67 -7.74
C THR A 77 -0.95 -1.28 -6.60
N ILE A 78 -1.64 -1.64 -5.52
CA ILE A 78 -1.10 -2.44 -4.42
C ILE A 78 -1.57 -3.87 -4.63
N LYS A 79 -0.62 -4.81 -4.77
CA LYS A 79 -0.89 -6.22 -5.01
C LYS A 79 -0.42 -7.06 -3.83
N VAL A 80 -1.33 -7.87 -3.27
CA VAL A 80 -1.02 -8.79 -2.18
C VAL A 80 -0.18 -9.95 -2.70
N THR A 81 0.94 -10.26 -2.05
CA THR A 81 1.76 -11.42 -2.43
C THR A 81 1.31 -12.71 -1.74
N GLY A 82 0.62 -12.60 -0.60
CA GLY A 82 0.31 -13.74 0.28
C GLY A 82 1.54 -14.30 0.99
N THR A 83 2.66 -13.56 1.04
CA THR A 83 3.90 -13.95 1.69
C THR A 83 4.24 -13.05 2.87
N SER A 84 5.11 -13.53 3.76
CA SER A 84 5.55 -12.82 4.97
C SER A 84 7.07 -12.91 5.12
N SER A 85 7.68 -11.90 5.75
CA SER A 85 9.13 -11.87 6.01
C SER A 85 9.53 -12.72 7.21
N THR A 86 8.59 -13.03 8.11
CA THR A 86 8.83 -13.74 9.37
C THR A 86 8.22 -15.15 9.41
N GLY A 87 7.55 -15.58 8.33
CA GLY A 87 6.76 -16.83 8.32
C GLY A 87 5.41 -16.71 9.06
N GLY A 88 5.04 -15.50 9.50
CA GLY A 88 3.78 -15.15 10.16
C GLY A 88 2.76 -14.52 9.20
N GLY A 89 2.05 -13.48 9.68
CA GLY A 89 0.89 -12.87 9.02
C GLY A 89 1.14 -12.35 7.60
N THR A 90 0.09 -12.35 6.78
CA THR A 90 0.14 -12.05 5.35
C THR A 90 -0.84 -10.96 4.92
N PHE A 91 -1.41 -10.23 5.87
CA PHE A 91 -2.41 -9.20 5.59
C PHE A 91 -1.75 -7.92 5.08
N ILE A 92 -2.36 -7.37 4.03
CA ILE A 92 -2.05 -6.05 3.51
C ILE A 92 -3.24 -5.16 3.77
N VAL A 93 -2.98 -4.01 4.40
CA VAL A 93 -3.98 -3.02 4.76
C VAL A 93 -3.79 -1.77 3.91
N VAL A 94 -4.86 -1.29 3.29
CA VAL A 94 -4.93 0.03 2.66
C VAL A 94 -5.88 0.87 3.51
N ASP A 95 -5.31 1.82 4.24
CA ASP A 95 -6.08 2.78 5.03
C ASP A 95 -6.45 3.99 4.15
N ALA A 96 -5.44 4.62 3.56
CA ALA A 96 -5.64 5.79 2.70
C ALA A 96 -4.55 5.92 1.64
N PHE A 97 -4.85 6.76 0.65
CA PHE A 97 -3.87 7.32 -0.26
C PHE A 97 -3.90 8.83 -0.14
N ASP A 98 -2.72 9.44 -0.17
CA ASP A 98 -2.56 10.89 -0.23
C ASP A 98 -1.93 11.27 -1.57
N VAL A 99 -2.53 12.20 -2.30
CA VAL A 99 -2.11 12.58 -3.66
C VAL A 99 -1.57 14.00 -3.62
N THR A 100 -0.36 14.17 -4.14
CA THR A 100 0.25 15.48 -4.38
C THR A 100 -0.05 15.91 -5.82
N SER A 101 -0.55 17.13 -6.00
CA SER A 101 -0.84 17.72 -7.31
C SER A 101 0.21 18.75 -7.69
#